data_AF-A0A7I8J4N9-F1
#
_entry.id   AF-A0A7I8J4N9-F1
#
_cell.length_a   1.000
_cell.length_b   1.000
_cell.length_c   1.000
_cell.angle_alpha   90.00
_cell.angle_beta   90.00
_cell.angle_gamma   90.00
#
_symmetry.space_group_name_H-M   'P 1'
#
loop_
_entity.id
_entity.type
_entity.pdbx_description
1 polymer ?
#
loop_
_entity_poly.entity_id
_entity_poly.type
_entity_poly.pdbx_seq_one_letter_code
_entity_poly.pdbx_strand_id
1 'polypeptide(L)'
;MSRGKIKIRKIDNTTARQVTFRNELAILCDAQVGVIVSSSTGKLYEHSSNSMKELIERRNRHSQDALKLAPPSLELRLLDSIRESRSKEVLESTLQLRQMKGEGIEGLTLEELQNLEKALETGLCRVLARKGQQMAEEIKELQHKVGK
;
A
#
# COMPACT_ATOMS: atom_id res chain seq x y z
N MET A 1 -2.69 4.74 -44.71
CA MET A 1 -3.57 3.76 -44.03
C MET A 1 -4.53 4.55 -43.15
N SER A 2 -5.81 4.59 -43.51
CA SER A 2 -6.84 5.41 -42.86
C SER A 2 -7.17 4.87 -41.46
N ARG A 3 -7.14 5.73 -40.44
CA ARG A 3 -7.56 5.40 -39.07
C ARG A 3 -9.07 5.08 -39.07
N GLY A 4 -9.44 3.85 -38.74
CA GLY A 4 -10.84 3.44 -38.59
C GLY A 4 -11.52 4.07 -37.37
N LYS A 5 -12.83 4.27 -37.44
CA LYS A 5 -13.65 4.84 -36.34
C LYS A 5 -13.70 3.84 -35.17
N ILE A 6 -13.27 4.25 -33.98
CA ILE A 6 -13.25 3.41 -32.77
C ILE A 6 -14.42 3.73 -31.82
N LYS A 7 -14.91 2.72 -31.11
CA LYS A 7 -15.91 2.90 -30.03
C LYS A 7 -15.20 3.37 -28.76
N ILE A 8 -15.78 4.33 -28.04
CA ILE A 8 -15.28 4.75 -26.72
C ILE A 8 -15.65 3.68 -25.68
N ARG A 9 -14.76 2.69 -25.54
CA ARG A 9 -14.82 1.60 -24.54
C ARG A 9 -13.40 1.08 -24.30
N LYS A 10 -13.22 0.27 -23.25
CA LYS A 10 -11.94 -0.40 -22.97
C LYS A 10 -11.45 -1.17 -24.21
N ILE A 11 -10.20 -0.95 -24.62
CA ILE A 11 -9.55 -1.71 -25.69
C ILE A 11 -9.04 -3.02 -25.08
N ASP A 12 -9.51 -4.17 -25.53
CA ASP A 12 -9.14 -5.45 -24.92
C ASP A 12 -7.70 -5.87 -25.25
N ASN A 13 -7.27 -5.62 -26.49
CA ASN A 13 -5.92 -5.90 -26.96
C ASN A 13 -4.87 -5.02 -26.24
N THR A 14 -3.91 -5.66 -25.57
CA THR A 14 -2.86 -5.02 -24.75
C THR A 14 -1.92 -4.14 -25.56
N THR A 15 -1.42 -4.61 -26.71
CA THR A 15 -0.48 -3.89 -27.56
C THR A 15 -1.13 -2.67 -28.23
N ALA A 16 -2.35 -2.84 -28.76
CA ALA A 16 -3.09 -1.73 -29.36
C ALA A 16 -3.47 -0.66 -28.31
N ARG A 17 -3.83 -1.10 -27.09
CA ARG A 17 -4.10 -0.21 -25.96
C ARG A 17 -2.87 0.62 -25.56
N GLN A 18 -1.66 0.04 -25.64
CA GLN A 18 -0.42 0.74 -25.32
C GLN A 18 -0.05 1.83 -26.34
N VAL A 19 -0.25 1.58 -27.64
CA VAL A 19 0.14 2.52 -28.72
C VAL A 19 -0.80 3.73 -28.82
N THR A 20 -2.07 3.57 -28.45
CA THR A 20 -3.10 4.64 -28.56
C THR A 20 -2.89 5.76 -27.53
N PHE A 21 -1.93 5.61 -26.61
CA PHE A 21 -1.72 6.48 -25.45
C PHE A 21 -0.93 7.79 -25.70
N ARG A 22 -0.48 8.10 -26.93
CA ARG A 22 0.54 9.18 -27.13
C ARG A 22 0.00 10.63 -27.17
N ASN A 23 0.87 11.53 -26.67
CA ASN A 23 0.66 12.92 -26.22
C ASN A 23 0.83 14.01 -27.29
N GLU A 24 -0.05 15.01 -27.32
CA GLU A 24 0.13 16.25 -28.13
C GLU A 24 -0.22 17.57 -27.38
N LEU A 25 -0.86 17.52 -26.19
CA LEU A 25 -1.40 18.71 -25.51
C LEU A 25 -0.36 19.60 -24.81
N ALA A 26 0.68 19.03 -24.20
CA ALA A 26 1.64 19.81 -23.41
C ALA A 26 2.50 20.76 -24.28
N ILE A 27 2.82 20.33 -25.51
CA ILE A 27 3.70 21.07 -26.43
C ILE A 27 2.94 22.21 -27.11
N LEU A 28 1.66 22.02 -27.44
CA LEU A 28 0.87 23.00 -28.21
C LEU A 28 0.34 24.16 -27.35
N CYS A 29 0.18 23.95 -26.05
CA CYS A 29 -0.48 24.91 -25.16
C CYS A 29 0.42 25.47 -24.05
N ASP A 30 1.73 25.20 -24.08
CA ASP A 30 2.67 25.55 -22.99
C ASP A 30 2.11 25.20 -21.61
N ALA A 31 1.50 24.01 -21.52
CA ALA A 31 0.73 23.58 -20.37
C ALA A 31 1.47 22.48 -19.63
N GLN A 32 1.52 22.59 -18.30
CA GLN A 32 2.06 21.53 -17.46
C GLN A 32 1.02 20.42 -17.30
N VAL A 33 1.25 19.30 -17.99
CA VAL A 33 0.39 18.13 -17.98
C VAL A 33 1.09 16.98 -17.26
N GLY A 34 0.36 16.31 -16.38
CA GLY A 34 0.76 15.07 -15.72
C GLY A 34 -0.35 14.03 -15.84
N VAL A 35 0.01 12.79 -16.16
CA VAL A 35 -0.90 11.66 -16.33
C VAL A 35 -0.45 10.55 -15.40
N ILE A 36 -1.36 10.05 -14.58
CA ILE A 36 -1.17 8.88 -13.71
C ILE A 36 -2.20 7.84 -14.12
N VAL A 37 -1.73 6.63 -14.46
CA VAL A 37 -2.58 5.50 -14.85
C VAL A 37 -2.31 4.33 -13.93
N SER A 38 -3.33 3.91 -13.19
CA SER A 38 -3.31 2.67 -12.42
C SER A 38 -3.91 1.56 -13.26
N SER A 39 -3.14 0.50 -13.55
CA SER A 39 -3.68 -0.68 -14.23
C SER A 39 -4.53 -1.53 -13.28
N SER A 40 -5.42 -2.33 -13.83
CA SER A 40 -6.13 -3.37 -13.07
C SER A 40 -5.21 -4.45 -12.49
N THR A 41 -3.93 -4.48 -12.90
CA THR A 41 -2.90 -5.37 -12.35
C THR A 41 -2.09 -4.71 -11.24
N GLY A 42 -2.48 -3.51 -10.78
CA GLY A 42 -1.79 -2.78 -9.71
C GLY A 42 -0.50 -2.07 -10.13
N LYS A 43 -0.19 -2.02 -11.44
CA LYS A 43 0.98 -1.28 -11.94
C LYS A 43 0.62 0.19 -12.13
N LEU A 44 1.49 1.06 -11.63
CA LEU A 44 1.39 2.51 -11.79
C LEU A 44 2.24 2.95 -12.97
N TYR A 45 1.64 3.72 -13.88
CA TYR A 45 2.35 4.37 -14.98
C TYR A 45 2.17 5.87 -14.84
N GLU A 46 3.27 6.60 -14.88
CA GLU A 46 3.26 8.06 -14.79
C GLU A 46 3.97 8.69 -15.97
N HIS A 47 3.45 9.83 -16.40
CA HIS A 47 4.09 10.68 -17.39
C HIS A 47 3.85 12.13 -17.01
N SER A 48 4.90 12.95 -17.04
CA SER A 48 4.81 14.39 -16.84
C SER A 48 5.54 15.09 -17.96
N SER A 49 5.00 16.25 -18.35
CA SER A 49 5.67 17.21 -19.23
C SER A 49 6.99 17.73 -18.65
N ASN A 50 7.10 17.79 -17.32
CA ASN A 50 8.32 18.13 -16.59
C ASN A 50 8.57 17.11 -15.46
N SER A 51 8.44 17.52 -14.19
CA SER A 51 8.56 16.64 -13.02
C SER A 51 7.18 16.27 -12.46
N MET A 52 6.91 14.99 -12.26
CA MET A 52 5.67 14.53 -11.63
C MET A 52 5.58 15.02 -10.17
N LYS A 53 6.70 15.00 -9.45
CA LYS A 53 6.78 15.47 -8.07
C LYS A 53 6.41 16.95 -7.95
N GLU A 54 7.01 17.80 -8.78
CA GLU A 54 6.73 19.24 -8.78
C GLU A 54 5.28 19.56 -9.16
N LEU A 55 4.72 18.82 -10.11
CA LEU A 55 3.34 19.01 -10.56
C LEU A 55 2.35 18.64 -9.45
N ILE A 56 2.58 17.52 -8.76
CA ILE A 56 1.79 17.09 -7.60
C ILE A 56 1.91 18.10 -6.46
N GLU A 57 3.13 18.54 -6.14
CA GLU A 57 3.37 19.54 -5.10
C GLU A 57 2.67 20.87 -5.42
N ARG A 58 2.77 21.36 -6.66
CA ARG A 58 2.08 22.58 -7.09
C ARG A 58 0.57 22.42 -6.98
N ARG A 59 0.01 21.28 -7.40
CA ARG A 59 -1.43 21.01 -7.25
C ARG A 59 -1.84 20.96 -5.77
N ASN A 60 -1.05 20.33 -4.91
CA ASN A 60 -1.35 20.27 -3.47
C ASN A 60 -1.35 21.65 -2.84
N ARG A 61 -0.39 22.52 -3.20
CA ARG A 61 -0.38 23.94 -2.76
C ARG A 61 -1.62 24.68 -3.23
N HIS A 62 -1.97 24.60 -4.52
CA HIS A 62 -3.18 25.24 -5.05
C HIS A 62 -4.46 24.67 -4.45
N SER A 63 -4.51 23.37 -4.18
CA SER A 63 -5.64 22.73 -3.51
C SER A 63 -5.77 23.19 -2.07
N GLN A 64 -4.66 23.35 -1.34
CA GLN A 64 -4.69 23.90 0.01
C GLN A 64 -5.14 25.37 0.01
N ASP A 65 -4.72 26.17 -0.97
CA ASP A 65 -5.15 27.57 -1.07
C ASP A 65 -6.63 27.69 -1.51
N ALA A 66 -7.11 26.79 -2.38
CA ALA A 66 -8.54 26.69 -2.71
C ALA A 66 -9.40 26.18 -1.53
N LEU A 67 -8.87 25.26 -0.71
CA LEU A 67 -9.50 24.76 0.51
C LEU A 67 -9.46 25.75 1.67
N LYS A 68 -8.57 26.75 1.65
CA LYS A 68 -8.60 27.89 2.59
C LYS A 68 -9.72 28.88 2.25
N LEU A 69 -10.12 28.95 0.98
CA LEU A 69 -11.13 29.89 0.48
C LEU A 69 -12.56 29.33 0.53
N ALA A 70 -12.73 28.01 0.66
CA ALA A 70 -14.03 27.35 0.79
C ALA A 70 -14.04 26.41 2.00
N PRO A 71 -15.12 26.38 2.83
CA PRO A 71 -15.19 25.44 3.93
C PRO A 71 -15.03 24.00 3.40
N PRO A 72 -14.15 23.16 4.00
CA PRO A 72 -13.91 21.82 3.51
C PRO A 72 -15.21 21.03 3.50
N SER A 73 -15.49 20.36 2.39
CA SER A 73 -16.68 19.52 2.26
C SER A 73 -16.67 18.45 3.35
N LEU A 74 -17.86 18.02 3.77
CA LEU A 74 -18.05 17.02 4.82
C LEU A 74 -17.30 15.71 4.49
N GLU A 75 -17.21 15.36 3.21
CA GLU A 75 -16.44 14.22 2.69
C GLU A 75 -14.92 14.35 2.89
N LEU A 76 -14.34 15.53 2.66
CA LEU A 76 -12.91 15.74 2.87
C LEU A 76 -12.54 15.62 4.36
N ARG A 77 -13.38 16.16 5.24
CA ARG A 77 -13.20 16.00 6.70
C ARG A 77 -13.28 14.55 7.15
N LEU A 78 -14.21 13.77 6.58
CA LEU A 78 -14.32 12.34 6.84
C LEU A 78 -13.09 11.57 6.36
N LEU A 79 -12.59 11.87 5.16
CA LEU A 79 -11.40 11.22 4.61
C LEU A 79 -10.15 11.54 5.44
N ASP A 80 -9.99 12.78 5.89
CA ASP A 80 -8.87 13.17 6.75
C ASP A 80 -8.96 12.48 8.13
N SER A 81 -10.15 12.40 8.72
CA SER A 81 -10.37 11.65 9.96
C SER A 81 -10.04 10.16 9.83
N ILE A 82 -10.43 9.52 8.71
CA ILE A 82 -10.10 8.11 8.44
C ILE A 82 -8.59 7.94 8.29
N ARG A 83 -7.92 8.85 7.59
CA ARG A 83 -6.47 8.83 7.42
C ARG A 83 -5.73 8.97 8.74
N GLU A 84 -6.15 9.91 9.58
CA GLU A 84 -5.57 10.10 10.92
C GLU A 84 -5.77 8.86 11.80
N SER A 85 -6.97 8.28 11.79
CA SER A 85 -7.28 7.05 12.53
C SER A 85 -6.37 5.90 12.09
N ARG A 86 -6.29 5.65 10.78
CA ARG A 86 -5.40 4.61 10.23
C ARG A 86 -3.94 4.88 10.54
N SER A 87 -3.49 6.14 10.49
CA SER A 87 -2.12 6.49 10.83
C SER A 87 -1.80 6.19 12.29
N LYS A 88 -2.74 6.43 13.21
CA LYS A 88 -2.59 6.09 14.63
C LYS A 88 -2.50 4.58 14.84
N GLU A 89 -3.39 3.82 14.20
CA GLU A 89 -3.40 2.35 14.26
C GLU A 89 -2.07 1.75 13.76
N VAL A 90 -1.52 2.29 12.67
CA VAL A 90 -0.22 1.86 12.14
C VAL A 90 0.91 2.17 13.12
N LEU A 91 0.92 3.36 13.72
CA LEU A 91 1.93 3.75 14.70
C LEU A 91 1.87 2.85 15.95
N GLU A 92 0.67 2.61 16.47
CA GLU A 92 0.45 1.74 17.63
C GLU A 92 0.89 0.30 17.34
N SER A 93 0.49 -0.26 16.20
CA SER A 93 0.91 -1.59 15.77
C SER A 93 2.43 -1.70 15.60
N THR A 94 3.06 -0.65 15.07
CA THR A 94 4.52 -0.59 14.90
C THR A 94 5.22 -0.56 16.25
N LEU A 95 4.70 0.21 17.21
CA LEU A 95 5.20 0.26 18.58
C LEU A 95 5.08 -1.10 19.27
N GLN A 96 3.92 -1.76 19.18
CA GLN A 96 3.71 -3.09 19.75
C GLN A 96 4.68 -4.12 19.17
N LEU A 97 4.90 -4.12 17.84
CA LEU A 97 5.88 -5.00 17.20
C LEU A 97 7.31 -4.76 17.69
N ARG A 98 7.65 -3.49 17.95
CA ARG A 98 8.96 -3.10 18.49
C ARG A 98 9.13 -3.59 19.92
N GLN A 99 8.12 -3.40 20.76
CA GLN A 99 8.10 -3.91 22.15
C GLN A 99 8.19 -5.43 22.20
N MET A 100 7.48 -6.16 21.33
CA MET A 100 7.61 -7.62 21.21
C MET A 100 9.01 -8.10 20.82
N LYS A 101 9.83 -7.24 20.18
CA LYS A 101 11.24 -7.53 19.90
C LYS A 101 12.17 -7.18 21.05
N GLY A 102 11.63 -6.68 22.16
CA GLY A 102 12.39 -6.24 23.32
C GLY A 102 12.97 -4.82 23.18
N GLU A 103 12.51 -4.04 22.21
CA GLU A 103 12.95 -2.66 22.02
C GLU A 103 11.94 -1.67 22.65
N GLY A 104 12.44 -0.60 23.29
CA GLY A 104 11.56 0.47 23.80
C GLY A 104 10.61 0.00 24.92
N ILE A 105 11.08 -0.91 25.77
CA ILE A 105 10.35 -1.42 26.94
C ILE A 105 10.38 -0.41 28.10
N GLU A 106 11.32 0.53 28.05
CA GLU A 106 11.49 1.61 29.02
C GLU A 106 10.19 2.44 29.10
N GLY A 107 9.56 2.44 30.27
CA GLY A 107 8.31 3.18 30.52
C GLY A 107 7.04 2.32 30.55
N LEU A 108 7.12 1.01 30.24
CA LEU A 108 6.01 0.10 30.49
C LEU A 108 5.83 -0.14 32.00
N THR A 109 4.57 -0.24 32.41
CA THR A 109 4.20 -0.68 33.74
C THR A 109 4.45 -2.19 33.92
N LEU A 110 4.49 -2.64 35.17
CA LEU A 110 4.65 -4.08 35.47
C LEU A 110 3.53 -4.93 34.84
N GLU A 111 2.29 -4.42 34.84
CA GLU A 111 1.15 -5.11 34.26
C GLU A 111 1.28 -5.24 32.73
N GLU A 112 1.69 -4.17 32.05
CA GLU A 112 1.94 -4.18 30.61
C GLU A 112 3.08 -5.14 30.24
N LEU A 113 4.14 -5.17 31.06
CA LEU A 113 5.26 -6.09 30.87
C LEU A 113 4.83 -7.55 31.03
N GLN A 114 4.02 -7.87 32.05
CA GLN A 114 3.45 -9.21 32.23
C GLN A 114 2.53 -9.63 31.09
N ASN A 115 1.76 -8.69 30.55
CA ASN A 115 0.91 -8.96 29.39
C ASN A 115 1.74 -9.24 28.12
N LEU A 116 2.83 -8.48 27.93
CA LEU A 116 3.79 -8.71 26.85
C LEU A 116 4.46 -10.08 26.96
N GLU A 117 4.90 -10.46 28.15
CA GLU A 117 5.50 -11.77 28.43
C GLU A 117 4.53 -12.90 28.10
N LYS A 118 3.30 -12.86 28.63
CA LYS A 118 2.26 -13.86 28.33
C LYS A 118 1.96 -13.99 26.83
N ALA A 119 1.95 -12.87 26.11
CA ALA A 119 1.72 -12.87 24.67
C ALA A 119 2.87 -13.57 23.92
N LEU A 120 4.11 -13.29 24.31
CA LEU A 120 5.30 -13.93 23.75
C LEU A 120 5.35 -15.43 24.06
N GLU A 121 5.08 -15.83 25.30
CA GLU A 121 5.00 -17.24 25.71
C GLU A 121 3.93 -18.00 24.91
N THR A 122 2.75 -17.40 24.78
CA THR A 122 1.65 -17.99 23.99
C THR A 122 2.06 -18.17 22.52
N GLY A 123 2.71 -17.16 21.93
CA GLY A 123 3.24 -17.21 20.58
C GLY A 123 4.30 -18.31 20.41
N LEU A 124 5.24 -18.41 21.36
CA LEU A 124 6.28 -19.42 21.37
C LEU A 124 5.70 -20.83 21.44
N CYS A 125 4.75 -21.07 22.35
CA CYS A 125 4.05 -22.35 22.47
C CYS A 125 3.40 -22.77 21.14
N ARG A 126 2.74 -21.84 20.42
CA ARG A 126 2.15 -22.11 19.11
C ARG A 126 3.21 -22.48 18.06
N VAL A 127 4.33 -21.77 18.03
CA VAL A 127 5.43 -22.04 17.11
C VAL A 127 6.04 -23.42 17.38
N LEU A 128 6.31 -23.74 18.64
CA LEU A 128 6.85 -25.05 19.03
C LEU A 128 5.90 -26.19 18.69
N ALA A 129 4.60 -26.04 18.98
CA ALA A 129 3.59 -27.03 18.63
C ALA A 129 3.54 -27.29 17.12
N ARG A 130 3.54 -26.23 16.30
CA ARG A 130 3.53 -26.36 14.85
C ARG A 130 4.81 -26.99 14.31
N LYS A 131 5.98 -26.58 14.81
CA LYS A 131 7.26 -27.20 14.43
C LYS A 131 7.31 -28.67 14.82
N GLY A 132 6.81 -29.02 16.00
CA GLY A 132 6.71 -30.42 16.46
C GLY A 132 5.83 -31.26 15.54
N GLN A 133 4.67 -30.75 15.14
CA GLN A 133 3.79 -31.42 14.17
C GLN A 133 4.48 -31.64 12.82
N GLN A 134 5.13 -30.60 12.28
CA GLN A 134 5.85 -30.70 11.01
C GLN A 134 6.99 -31.73 11.06
N MET A 135 7.81 -31.70 12.12
CA MET A 135 8.88 -32.68 12.29
C MET A 135 8.34 -34.11 12.43
N ALA A 136 7.24 -34.31 13.16
CA ALA A 136 6.62 -35.64 13.28
C ALA A 136 6.11 -36.16 11.93
N GLU A 137 5.55 -35.27 11.10
CA GLU A 137 5.07 -35.60 9.76
C GLU A 137 6.24 -35.96 8.82
N GLU A 138 7.33 -35.17 8.83
CA GLU A 138 8.56 -35.47 8.08
C GLU A 138 9.19 -36.81 8.50
N ILE A 139 9.27 -37.10 9.79
CA ILE A 139 9.79 -38.38 10.29
C ILE A 139 8.94 -39.54 9.76
N LYS A 140 7.61 -39.42 9.79
CA LYS A 140 6.69 -40.43 9.31
C LYS A 140 6.87 -40.67 7.80
N GLU A 141 7.03 -39.61 7.02
CA GLU A 141 7.30 -39.73 5.58
C GLU A 141 8.64 -40.42 5.29
N LEU A 142 9.70 -40.08 6.03
CA LEU A 142 11.02 -40.70 5.86
C LEU A 142 11.00 -42.19 6.24
N GLN A 143 10.34 -42.56 7.35
CA GLN A 143 10.18 -43.96 7.76
C GLN A 143 9.43 -44.78 6.70
N HIS A 144 8.38 -44.22 6.10
CA HIS A 144 7.65 -44.87 5.01
C HIS A 144 8.51 -45.04 3.74
N LYS A 145 9.46 -44.13 3.47
CA LYS A 145 10.39 -44.23 2.32
C LYS A 145 11.50 -45.26 2.54
N VAL A 146 11.98 -45.44 3.76
CA VAL A 146 13.04 -46.41 4.11
C VAL A 146 12.48 -47.83 4.26
N GLY A 147 11.19 -47.97 4.58
CA GLY A 147 10.49 -49.27 4.67
C GLY A 147 10.05 -49.89 3.33
N LYS A 148 10.43 -49.30 2.20
CA LYS A 148 10.28 -49.86 0.83
C LYS A 148 11.65 -50.18 0.27
#